data_AF-A0A955JMP2-F1
#
_entry.id   AF-A0A955JMP2-F1
#
_cell.length_a   1.000
_cell.length_b   1.000
_cell.length_c   1.000
_cell.angle_alpha   90.00
_cell.angle_beta   90.00
_cell.angle_gamma   90.00
#
_symmetry.space_group_name_H-M   'P 1'
#
loop_
_entity.id
_entity.type
_entity.pdbx_description
1 polymer ?
#
loop_
_entity_poly.entity_id
_entity_poly.type
_entity_poly.pdbx_seq_one_letter_code
_entity_poly.pdbx_strand_id
1 'polypeptide(L)'
;MTPKKQFIVFLMFVVGFLVILMIAFGRRPNTNTSNSSSSSKVFEVLEYQDKDARLTSLISGPITGDDEHRSIKITITRNSRLIEVFQGYQGKVIKSESYPNNVDAYDEFINALAKVNYGKKRRSDSDSEIGICATGRRYVYEVFDENNDSVSRTWAGSCTKGTVYGSSEAINNLFRMQITDYSKLISGVNY
;
A
#
# COMPACT_ATOMS: atom_id res chain seq x y z
N MET A 1 40.25 -6.33 -63.41
CA MET A 1 40.81 -6.33 -62.05
C MET A 1 41.37 -7.72 -61.80
N THR A 2 42.66 -7.90 -61.51
CA THR A 2 43.26 -9.23 -61.42
C THR A 2 42.77 -9.98 -60.18
N PRO A 3 42.63 -11.33 -60.21
CA PRO A 3 42.06 -12.12 -59.12
C PRO A 3 42.77 -11.90 -57.77
N LYS A 4 44.06 -11.56 -57.80
CA LYS A 4 44.85 -11.17 -56.62
C LYS A 4 44.39 -9.86 -55.97
N LYS A 5 43.92 -8.88 -56.75
CA LYS A 5 43.41 -7.60 -56.22
C LYS A 5 42.01 -7.73 -55.62
N GLN A 6 41.18 -8.63 -56.15
CA GLN A 6 39.86 -8.92 -55.57
C GLN A 6 39.98 -9.66 -54.22
N PHE A 7 40.96 -10.56 -54.08
CA PHE A 7 41.21 -11.27 -52.82
C PHE A 7 41.68 -10.32 -51.70
N ILE A 8 42.52 -9.33 -52.01
CA ILE A 8 43.01 -8.35 -51.02
C ILE A 8 41.87 -7.42 -50.55
N VAL A 9 41.00 -6.97 -51.47
CA VAL A 9 39.85 -6.13 -51.12
C VAL A 9 38.84 -6.91 -50.28
N PHE A 10 38.58 -8.17 -50.62
CA PHE A 10 37.72 -9.06 -49.82
C PHE A 10 38.30 -9.29 -48.41
N LEU A 11 39.60 -9.54 -48.29
CA LEU A 11 40.26 -9.74 -47.00
C LEU A 11 40.16 -8.48 -46.12
N MET A 12 40.34 -7.29 -46.68
CA MET A 12 40.17 -6.02 -45.94
C MET A 12 38.74 -5.79 -45.47
N PHE A 13 37.74 -6.15 -46.28
CA PHE A 13 36.33 -6.05 -45.89
C PHE A 13 35.97 -7.01 -44.75
N VAL A 14 36.47 -8.25 -44.80
CA VAL A 14 36.23 -9.26 -43.74
C VAL A 14 36.85 -8.83 -42.42
N VAL A 15 38.09 -8.32 -42.43
CA VAL A 15 38.76 -7.84 -41.22
C VAL A 15 38.04 -6.61 -40.65
N GLY A 16 37.64 -5.65 -41.50
CA GLY A 16 36.87 -4.49 -41.07
C GLY A 16 35.51 -4.87 -40.46
N PHE A 17 34.81 -5.83 -41.05
CA PHE A 17 33.53 -6.32 -40.54
C PHE A 17 33.67 -7.03 -39.18
N LEU A 18 34.74 -7.79 -38.98
CA LEU A 18 35.03 -8.44 -37.69
C LEU A 18 35.30 -7.43 -36.56
N VAL A 19 36.00 -6.33 -36.85
CA VAL A 19 36.25 -5.26 -35.85
C VAL A 19 34.95 -4.55 -35.47
N ILE A 20 34.06 -4.29 -36.43
CA ILE A 20 32.75 -3.67 -36.16
C ILE A 20 31.85 -4.57 -35.31
N LEU A 21 31.83 -5.89 -35.59
CA LEU A 21 31.10 -6.85 -34.77
C LEU A 21 31.63 -6.92 -33.33
N MET A 22 32.95 -6.82 -33.14
CA MET A 22 33.55 -6.85 -31.81
C MET A 22 33.16 -5.61 -30.98
N ILE A 23 33.00 -4.44 -31.61
CA ILE A 23 32.56 -3.20 -30.93
C ILE A 23 31.05 -3.23 -30.67
N ALA A 24 30.25 -3.78 -31.59
CA ALA A 24 28.79 -3.85 -31.45
C ALA A 24 28.36 -4.87 -30.38
N PHE A 25 29.05 -6.01 -30.27
CA PHE A 25 28.70 -7.09 -29.33
C PHE A 25 29.60 -7.15 -28.08
N GLY A 26 30.71 -6.41 -28.04
CA GLY A 26 31.65 -6.39 -26.91
C GLY A 26 31.19 -5.56 -25.70
N ARG A 27 30.06 -4.84 -25.80
CA ARG A 27 29.46 -4.13 -24.66
C ARG A 27 28.78 -5.13 -23.72
N ARG A 28 29.56 -5.69 -22.79
CA ARG A 28 29.02 -6.36 -21.59
C ARG A 28 28.07 -5.39 -20.88
N PRO A 29 26.81 -5.75 -20.61
CA PRO A 29 25.98 -4.97 -19.72
C PRO A 29 26.64 -5.00 -18.35
N ASN A 30 27.08 -3.84 -17.89
CA ASN A 30 27.58 -3.65 -16.53
C ASN A 30 26.40 -3.81 -15.58
N THR A 31 26.06 -5.04 -15.22
CA THR A 31 25.17 -5.34 -14.10
C THR A 31 25.94 -5.05 -12.82
N ASN A 32 26.10 -3.76 -12.53
CA ASN A 32 26.22 -3.29 -11.17
C ASN A 32 24.88 -3.60 -10.50
N THR A 33 24.69 -4.87 -10.13
CA THR A 33 23.78 -5.24 -9.08
C THR A 33 24.41 -4.68 -7.81
N SER A 34 24.18 -3.38 -7.59
CA SER A 34 24.21 -2.81 -6.27
C SER A 34 23.18 -3.61 -5.47
N ASN A 35 23.66 -4.62 -4.77
CA ASN A 35 23.03 -5.08 -3.55
C ASN A 35 23.04 -3.88 -2.61
N SER A 36 22.09 -2.96 -2.79
CA SER A 36 21.64 -2.14 -1.69
C SER A 36 20.98 -3.13 -0.75
N SER A 37 21.75 -3.59 0.24
CA SER A 37 21.17 -3.88 1.54
C SER A 37 20.61 -2.56 2.07
N SER A 38 19.49 -2.12 1.48
CA SER A 38 18.58 -1.20 2.12
C SER A 38 18.15 -1.93 3.37
N SER A 39 18.76 -1.59 4.50
CA SER A 39 18.11 -1.79 5.79
C SER A 39 16.80 -1.01 5.66
N SER A 40 15.74 -1.68 5.20
CA SER A 40 14.42 -1.10 5.05
C SER A 40 14.10 -0.46 6.39
N LYS A 41 14.11 0.87 6.41
CA LYS A 41 13.79 1.63 7.61
C LYS A 41 12.41 1.12 8.08
N VAL A 42 12.36 0.62 9.30
CA VAL A 42 11.10 0.16 9.89
C VAL A 42 10.15 1.36 9.93
N PHE A 43 8.94 1.20 9.38
CA PHE A 43 7.94 2.26 9.38
C PHE A 43 7.53 2.62 10.80
N GLU A 44 7.49 3.92 11.11
CA GLU A 44 7.02 4.45 12.38
C GLU A 44 5.97 5.54 12.11
N VAL A 45 4.75 5.36 12.61
CA VAL A 45 3.63 6.28 12.35
C VAL A 45 3.87 7.69 12.91
N LEU A 46 4.64 7.80 14.00
CA LEU A 46 4.96 9.08 14.64
C LEU A 46 5.78 10.03 13.74
N GLU A 47 6.48 9.51 12.72
CA GLU A 47 7.16 10.36 11.72
C GLU A 47 6.19 11.20 10.88
N TYR A 48 4.90 10.90 10.97
CA TYR A 48 3.81 11.57 10.28
C TYR A 48 2.86 12.31 11.24
N GLN A 49 3.24 12.47 12.52
CA GLN A 49 2.46 13.23 13.48
C GLN A 49 2.33 14.69 13.05
N ASP A 50 3.43 15.35 12.73
CA ASP A 50 3.44 16.79 12.39
C ASP A 50 3.13 17.13 10.92
N LYS A 51 2.76 16.11 10.15
CA LYS A 51 2.48 16.24 8.72
C LYS A 51 0.98 16.26 8.47
N ASP A 52 0.54 16.75 7.31
CA ASP A 52 -0.86 16.64 6.88
C ASP A 52 -1.16 15.21 6.36
N ALA A 53 -0.80 14.22 7.18
CA ALA A 53 -0.92 12.82 6.85
C ALA A 53 -2.36 12.34 7.03
N ARG A 54 -2.73 11.35 6.22
CA ARG A 54 -4.05 10.72 6.25
C ARG A 54 -3.94 9.28 6.71
N LEU A 55 -4.53 9.00 7.87
CA LEU A 55 -4.56 7.67 8.48
C LEU A 55 -5.90 7.01 8.16
N THR A 56 -5.90 5.76 7.70
CA THR A 56 -7.14 5.09 7.30
C THR A 56 -7.28 3.69 7.86
N SER A 57 -8.52 3.33 8.22
CA SER A 57 -8.94 1.97 8.51
C SER A 57 -10.10 1.60 7.61
N LEU A 58 -9.88 0.65 6.72
CA LEU A 58 -10.90 0.05 5.86
C LEU A 58 -11.26 -1.33 6.43
N ILE A 59 -12.53 -1.50 6.76
CA ILE A 59 -13.12 -2.76 7.22
C ILE A 59 -14.09 -3.23 6.14
N SER A 60 -13.77 -4.34 5.51
CA SER A 60 -14.58 -4.97 4.46
C SER A 60 -15.22 -6.24 5.03
N GLY A 61 -16.54 -6.36 4.84
CA GLY A 61 -17.31 -7.49 5.34
C GLY A 61 -17.10 -8.77 4.54
N PRO A 62 -17.96 -9.77 4.82
CA PRO A 62 -17.96 -11.01 4.04
C PRO A 62 -18.09 -10.75 2.55
N ILE A 63 -17.51 -11.64 1.76
CA ILE A 63 -17.65 -11.65 0.31
C ILE A 63 -19.05 -12.14 -0.01
N THR A 64 -19.87 -11.24 -0.56
CA THR A 64 -21.26 -11.46 -0.97
C THR A 64 -21.48 -10.86 -2.37
N GLY A 65 -22.71 -10.86 -2.88
CA GLY A 65 -23.03 -10.15 -4.13
C GLY A 65 -22.68 -8.67 -4.06
N ASP A 66 -22.37 -8.03 -5.20
CA ASP A 66 -21.99 -6.60 -5.28
C ASP A 66 -23.08 -5.68 -4.70
N ASP A 67 -24.34 -6.06 -4.84
CA ASP A 67 -25.49 -5.36 -4.28
C ASP A 67 -25.57 -5.43 -2.75
N GLU A 68 -25.11 -6.54 -2.16
CA GLU A 68 -25.15 -6.80 -0.72
C GLU A 68 -23.84 -6.45 0.00
N HIS A 69 -22.69 -6.49 -0.68
CA HIS A 69 -21.39 -6.27 -0.05
C HIS A 69 -21.28 -4.87 0.53
N ARG A 70 -20.76 -4.76 1.76
CA ARG A 70 -20.48 -3.49 2.42
C ARG A 70 -19.06 -3.44 2.94
N SER A 71 -18.51 -2.24 2.92
CA SER A 71 -17.28 -1.90 3.65
C SER A 71 -17.40 -0.53 4.27
N ILE A 72 -16.60 -0.28 5.29
CA ILE A 72 -16.52 1.00 5.98
C ILE A 72 -15.09 1.48 5.98
N LYS A 73 -14.88 2.74 5.59
CA LYS A 73 -13.58 3.41 5.72
C LYS A 73 -13.71 4.53 6.72
N ILE A 74 -12.80 4.56 7.68
CA ILE A 74 -12.59 5.70 8.56
C ILE A 74 -11.28 6.34 8.15
N THR A 75 -11.32 7.65 7.91
CA THR A 75 -10.19 8.47 7.51
C THR A 75 -9.99 9.58 8.54
N ILE A 76 -8.82 9.63 9.14
CA ILE A 76 -8.45 10.63 10.15
C ILE A 76 -7.30 11.47 9.61
N THR A 77 -7.46 12.79 9.67
CA THR A 77 -6.43 13.79 9.40
C THR A 77 -6.30 14.70 10.62
N ARG A 78 -5.33 15.62 10.59
CA ARG A 78 -5.19 16.65 11.63
C ARG A 78 -6.44 17.51 11.82
N ASN A 79 -7.22 17.70 10.77
CA ASN A 79 -8.30 18.68 10.75
C ASN A 79 -9.70 18.05 10.61
N SER A 80 -9.78 16.77 10.24
CA SER A 80 -11.07 16.10 10.01
C SER A 80 -11.06 14.62 10.38
N ARG A 81 -12.24 14.12 10.72
CA ARG A 81 -12.54 12.70 10.94
C ARG A 81 -13.71 12.34 10.04
N LEU A 82 -13.50 11.43 9.10
CA LEU A 82 -14.45 11.06 8.06
C LEU A 82 -14.78 9.57 8.19
N ILE A 83 -16.06 9.23 8.10
CA ILE A 83 -16.53 7.86 7.94
C ILE A 83 -17.33 7.74 6.66
N GLU A 84 -17.05 6.69 5.90
CA GLU A 84 -17.73 6.36 4.65
C GLU A 84 -18.18 4.90 4.68
N VAL A 85 -19.42 4.65 4.24
CA VAL A 85 -19.96 3.32 4.00
C VAL A 85 -20.05 3.10 2.49
N PHE A 86 -19.45 2.03 2.02
CA PHE A 86 -19.42 1.65 0.62
C PHE A 86 -20.37 0.49 0.35
N GLN A 87 -20.98 0.50 -0.83
CA GLN A 87 -21.70 -0.63 -1.42
C GLN A 87 -20.87 -1.23 -2.56
N GLY A 88 -20.81 -2.56 -2.59
CA GLY A 88 -20.15 -3.30 -3.64
C GLY A 88 -18.64 -3.15 -3.64
N TYR A 89 -18.02 -3.58 -4.73
CA TYR A 89 -16.57 -3.64 -4.87
C TYR A 89 -15.97 -2.45 -5.63
N GLN A 90 -16.83 -1.56 -6.13
CA GLN A 90 -16.48 -0.47 -7.05
C GLN A 90 -16.29 0.89 -6.34
N GLY A 91 -16.29 0.91 -5.00
CA GLY A 91 -16.08 2.14 -4.23
C GLY A 91 -17.27 3.10 -4.21
N LYS A 92 -18.50 2.60 -4.45
CA LYS A 92 -19.72 3.42 -4.36
C LYS A 92 -20.03 3.80 -2.91
N VAL A 93 -19.84 5.05 -2.54
CA VAL A 93 -20.23 5.58 -1.22
C VAL A 93 -21.74 5.72 -1.14
N ILE A 94 -22.38 5.10 -0.15
CA ILE A 94 -23.82 5.19 0.11
C ILE A 94 -24.15 5.99 1.37
N LYS A 95 -23.17 6.24 2.23
CA LYS A 95 -23.28 7.08 3.42
C LYS A 95 -21.91 7.69 3.73
N SER A 96 -21.90 8.95 4.11
CA SER A 96 -20.67 9.67 4.48
C SER A 96 -20.99 10.70 5.55
N GLU A 97 -20.18 10.77 6.60
CA GLU A 97 -20.23 11.84 7.60
C GLU A 97 -18.82 12.31 7.95
N SER A 98 -18.66 13.62 8.06
CA SER A 98 -17.40 14.28 8.39
C SER A 98 -17.56 15.13 9.64
N TYR A 99 -16.57 15.06 10.50
CA TYR A 99 -16.49 15.83 11.74
C TYR A 99 -15.20 16.63 11.76
N PRO A 100 -15.20 17.82 12.39
CA PRO A 100 -13.95 18.52 12.66
C PRO A 100 -13.06 17.68 13.57
N ASN A 101 -11.75 17.83 13.36
CA ASN A 101 -10.70 17.40 14.26
C ASN A 101 -9.86 18.62 14.68
N ASN A 102 -8.95 18.43 15.63
CA ASN A 102 -7.93 19.41 15.95
C ASN A 102 -6.59 18.72 16.20
N VAL A 103 -5.52 19.53 16.25
CA VAL A 103 -4.14 19.06 16.37
C VAL A 103 -3.94 18.23 17.65
N ASP A 104 -4.40 18.71 18.80
CA ASP A 104 -4.22 18.01 20.09
C ASP A 104 -4.89 16.63 20.10
N ALA A 105 -6.12 16.53 19.58
CA ALA A 105 -6.85 15.28 19.48
C ALA A 105 -6.21 14.32 18.48
N TYR A 106 -5.71 14.83 17.35
CA TYR A 106 -4.98 14.04 16.38
C TYR A 106 -3.67 13.49 16.96
N ASP A 107 -2.94 14.31 17.71
CA ASP A 107 -1.68 13.94 18.33
C ASP A 107 -1.87 12.83 19.39
N GLU A 108 -2.90 12.91 20.22
CA GLU A 108 -3.26 11.82 21.12
C GLU A 108 -3.63 10.54 20.36
N PHE A 109 -4.40 10.66 19.29
CA PHE A 109 -4.81 9.52 18.46
C PHE A 109 -3.62 8.82 17.78
N ILE A 110 -2.70 9.58 17.16
CA ILE A 110 -1.54 8.99 16.48
C ILE A 110 -0.57 8.35 17.48
N ASN A 111 -0.43 8.93 18.68
CA ASN A 111 0.35 8.32 19.77
C ASN A 111 -0.28 7.02 20.27
N ALA A 112 -1.61 6.94 20.37
CA ALA A 112 -2.31 5.70 20.67
C ALA A 112 -2.12 4.65 19.57
N LEU A 113 -2.17 5.05 18.30
CA LEU A 113 -1.90 4.17 17.15
C LEU A 113 -0.46 3.63 17.16
N ALA A 114 0.52 4.46 17.52
CA ALA A 114 1.91 4.02 17.66
C ALA A 114 2.06 2.91 18.70
N LYS A 115 1.39 3.05 19.87
CA LYS A 115 1.40 2.06 20.95
C LYS A 115 0.82 0.71 20.54
N VAL A 116 -0.09 0.68 19.56
CA VAL A 116 -0.67 -0.57 19.01
C VAL A 116 0.01 -1.01 17.71
N ASN A 117 1.16 -0.43 17.35
CA ASN A 117 1.96 -0.76 16.16
C ASN A 117 1.21 -0.59 14.82
N TYR A 118 0.37 0.45 14.73
CA TYR A 118 -0.30 0.79 13.48
C TYR A 118 0.70 1.10 12.35
N GLY A 119 0.43 0.59 11.15
CA GLY A 119 1.31 0.73 9.97
C GLY A 119 2.57 -0.14 9.99
N LYS A 120 2.94 -0.75 11.12
CA LYS A 120 4.09 -1.66 11.16
C LYS A 120 3.76 -2.97 10.46
N LYS A 121 4.68 -3.40 9.60
CA LYS A 121 4.54 -4.59 8.76
C LYS A 121 5.28 -5.79 9.35
N ARG A 122 4.64 -6.96 9.34
CA ARG A 122 5.27 -8.28 9.48
C ARG A 122 5.21 -9.05 8.17
N ARG A 123 5.99 -10.13 8.10
CA ARG A 123 5.87 -11.12 7.03
C ARG A 123 4.52 -11.85 7.12
N SER A 124 3.95 -12.15 5.97
CA SER A 124 2.72 -12.91 5.78
C SER A 124 2.99 -14.04 4.79
N ASP A 125 2.26 -15.14 4.91
CA ASP A 125 2.35 -16.28 3.97
C ASP A 125 1.59 -16.00 2.66
N SER A 126 0.68 -15.02 2.66
CA SER A 126 0.03 -14.50 1.46
C SER A 126 0.60 -13.13 1.09
N ASP A 127 0.96 -12.99 -0.18
CA ASP A 127 1.40 -11.73 -0.79
C ASP A 127 0.23 -10.77 -1.08
N SER A 128 -1.00 -11.30 -1.16
CA SER A 128 -2.21 -10.52 -1.46
C SER A 128 -3.32 -10.74 -0.44
N GLU A 129 -4.04 -9.67 -0.13
CA GLU A 129 -5.25 -9.70 0.69
C GLU A 129 -6.54 -9.99 -0.09
N ILE A 130 -6.47 -10.17 -1.41
CA ILE A 130 -7.64 -10.45 -2.25
C ILE A 130 -8.21 -11.83 -1.89
N GLY A 131 -9.52 -11.92 -1.67
CA GLY A 131 -10.21 -13.16 -1.31
C GLY A 131 -9.94 -13.66 0.11
N ILE A 132 -9.07 -13.01 0.88
CA ILE A 132 -8.79 -13.40 2.25
C ILE A 132 -10.01 -13.17 3.13
N CYS A 133 -10.30 -14.16 3.98
CA CYS A 133 -11.38 -14.11 4.94
C CYS A 133 -12.77 -13.97 4.34
N ALA A 134 -13.06 -14.79 3.33
CA ALA A 134 -14.30 -14.72 2.54
C ALA A 134 -15.60 -14.65 3.37
N THR A 135 -15.71 -15.37 4.49
CA THR A 135 -16.91 -15.37 5.34
C THR A 135 -16.82 -14.42 6.54
N GLY A 136 -15.69 -13.72 6.69
CA GLY A 136 -15.40 -12.87 7.83
C GLY A 136 -15.12 -11.44 7.40
N ARG A 137 -14.33 -10.73 8.20
CA ARG A 137 -13.89 -9.37 7.91
C ARG A 137 -12.46 -9.33 7.41
N ARG A 138 -12.19 -8.44 6.48
CA ARG A 138 -10.86 -8.04 6.03
C ARG A 138 -10.58 -6.60 6.45
N TYR A 139 -9.37 -6.35 6.92
CA TYR A 139 -8.92 -5.04 7.39
C TYR A 139 -7.75 -4.57 6.53
N VAL A 140 -7.78 -3.32 6.12
CA VAL A 140 -6.67 -2.64 5.44
C VAL A 140 -6.39 -1.34 6.16
N TYR A 141 -5.12 -1.11 6.47
CA TYR A 141 -4.65 0.09 7.15
C TYR A 141 -3.60 0.78 6.30
N GLU A 142 -3.82 2.07 6.05
CA GLU A 142 -2.93 2.86 5.20
C GLU A 142 -2.59 4.19 5.85
N VAL A 143 -1.34 4.60 5.68
CA VAL A 143 -0.85 5.95 5.94
C VAL A 143 -0.48 6.57 4.62
N PHE A 144 -1.06 7.74 4.37
CA PHE A 144 -0.68 8.59 3.26
C PHE A 144 0.03 9.81 3.80
N ASP A 145 1.11 10.23 3.14
CA ASP A 145 1.80 11.46 3.48
C ASP A 145 1.07 12.70 2.92
N GLU A 146 1.66 13.87 3.12
CA GLU A 146 1.17 15.16 2.62
C GLU A 146 1.05 15.24 1.09
N ASN A 147 1.76 14.38 0.35
CA ASN A 147 1.70 14.29 -1.11
C ASN A 147 0.66 13.27 -1.58
N ASN A 148 -0.07 12.66 -0.64
CA ASN A 148 -1.03 11.58 -0.89
C ASN A 148 -0.37 10.27 -1.38
N ASP A 149 0.93 10.08 -1.11
CA ASP A 149 1.64 8.85 -1.38
C ASP A 149 1.43 7.84 -0.26
N SER A 150 1.15 6.58 -0.59
CA SER A 150 1.02 5.52 0.40
C SER A 150 2.39 5.12 0.94
N VAL A 151 2.71 5.61 2.13
CA VAL A 151 4.00 5.37 2.82
C VAL A 151 3.96 4.13 3.72
N SER A 152 2.77 3.65 4.06
CA SER A 152 2.57 2.38 4.72
C SER A 152 1.22 1.79 4.34
N ARG A 153 1.23 0.49 4.04
CA ARG A 153 0.02 -0.30 3.81
C ARG A 153 0.17 -1.68 4.44
N THR A 154 -0.78 -2.01 5.30
CA THR A 154 -0.84 -3.32 5.98
C THR A 154 -2.27 -3.85 5.95
N TRP A 155 -2.41 -5.18 6.04
CA TRP A 155 -3.72 -5.83 6.00
C TRP A 155 -3.79 -7.03 6.96
N ALA A 156 -4.99 -7.34 7.42
CA ALA A 156 -5.29 -8.52 8.22
C ALA A 156 -6.71 -9.01 7.89
N GLY A 157 -7.11 -10.13 8.48
CA GLY A 157 -8.50 -10.60 8.46
C GLY A 157 -8.92 -11.15 9.82
N SER A 158 -10.22 -11.24 10.05
CA SER A 158 -10.74 -11.88 11.28
C SER A 158 -10.28 -13.34 11.48
N CYS A 159 -9.84 -14.00 10.40
CA CYS A 159 -9.34 -15.37 10.36
C CYS A 159 -7.81 -15.46 10.17
N THR A 160 -7.12 -14.34 9.93
CA THR A 160 -5.68 -14.36 9.70
C THR A 160 -5.01 -13.06 10.12
N LYS A 161 -3.79 -13.24 10.61
CA LYS A 161 -2.92 -12.18 11.08
C LYS A 161 -2.44 -11.24 9.97
N GLY A 162 -2.34 -11.71 8.72
CA GLY A 162 -1.87 -10.93 7.58
C GLY A 162 -0.54 -10.20 7.82
N THR A 163 -0.36 -9.06 7.17
CA THR A 163 0.87 -8.25 7.22
C THR A 163 0.90 -7.23 8.35
N VAL A 164 -0.21 -7.00 9.06
CA VAL A 164 -0.27 -6.07 10.21
C VAL A 164 0.53 -6.63 11.37
N TYR A 165 1.46 -5.86 11.94
CA TYR A 165 2.15 -6.28 13.16
C TYR A 165 1.27 -6.13 14.41
N GLY A 166 0.52 -5.04 14.50
CA GLY A 166 -0.39 -4.70 15.60
C GLY A 166 -1.65 -5.57 15.75
N SER A 167 -2.45 -5.26 16.76
CA SER A 167 -3.78 -5.88 16.97
C SER A 167 -4.84 -5.15 16.14
N SER A 168 -5.45 -5.85 15.18
CA SER A 168 -6.53 -5.30 14.35
C SER A 168 -7.74 -4.85 15.19
N GLU A 169 -8.05 -5.57 16.27
CA GLU A 169 -9.13 -5.19 17.17
C GLU A 169 -8.84 -3.86 17.86
N ALA A 170 -7.64 -3.71 18.43
CA ALA A 170 -7.24 -2.48 19.11
C ALA A 170 -7.20 -1.29 18.15
N ILE A 171 -6.62 -1.47 16.96
CA ILE A 171 -6.58 -0.45 15.90
C ILE A 171 -8.00 -0.06 15.50
N ASN A 172 -8.86 -1.03 15.16
CA ASN A 172 -10.24 -0.74 14.74
C ASN A 172 -11.02 -0.02 15.85
N ASN A 173 -10.86 -0.42 17.11
CA ASN A 173 -11.51 0.25 18.23
C ASN A 173 -11.06 1.71 18.34
N LEU A 174 -9.76 2.01 18.20
CA LEU A 174 -9.25 3.38 18.20
C LEU A 174 -9.90 4.22 17.09
N PHE A 175 -9.97 3.71 15.86
CA PHE A 175 -10.62 4.42 14.75
C PHE A 175 -12.12 4.62 14.97
N ARG A 176 -12.84 3.62 15.49
CA ARG A 176 -14.28 3.70 15.79
C ARG A 176 -14.59 4.77 16.83
N MET A 177 -13.76 4.87 17.87
CA MET A 177 -13.91 5.90 18.92
C MET A 177 -13.67 7.32 18.39
N GLN A 178 -13.08 7.47 17.20
CA GLN A 178 -12.96 8.77 16.55
C GLN A 178 -14.25 9.20 15.85
N ILE A 179 -15.34 8.42 15.84
CA ILE A 179 -16.56 8.76 15.11
C ILE A 179 -17.71 8.96 16.09
N THR A 180 -18.26 10.16 16.12
CA THR A 180 -19.46 10.48 16.92
C THR A 180 -20.62 9.62 16.43
N ASP A 181 -21.39 9.04 17.37
CA ASP A 181 -22.54 8.18 17.05
C ASP A 181 -22.23 7.00 16.10
N TYR A 182 -20.99 6.49 16.10
CA TYR A 182 -20.55 5.40 15.22
C TYR A 182 -21.57 4.27 15.06
N SER A 183 -22.06 3.71 16.18
CA SER A 183 -23.03 2.60 16.20
C SER A 183 -24.33 2.91 15.46
N LYS A 184 -24.83 4.15 15.56
CA LYS A 184 -26.03 4.60 14.84
C LYS A 184 -25.75 4.70 13.35
N LEU A 185 -24.56 5.15 12.96
CA LEU A 185 -24.20 5.29 11.56
C LEU A 185 -24.16 3.96 10.82
N ILE A 186 -23.65 2.93 11.50
CA ILE A 186 -23.43 1.60 10.93
C ILE A 186 -24.56 0.62 11.21
N SER A 187 -25.62 1.05 11.90
CA SER A 187 -26.75 0.18 12.22
C SER A 187 -27.35 -0.41 10.95
N GLY A 188 -27.47 -1.74 10.90
CA GLY A 188 -27.98 -2.47 9.73
C GLY A 188 -26.97 -2.65 8.59
N VAL A 189 -25.72 -2.19 8.74
CA VAL A 189 -24.65 -2.43 7.76
C VAL A 189 -23.92 -3.73 8.13
N ASN A 190 -23.89 -4.70 7.21
CA ASN A 190 -23.13 -5.93 7.37
C ASN A 190 -21.75 -5.80 6.71
N TYR A 191 -20.76 -5.38 7.49
CA TYR A 191 -19.38 -5.14 7.08
C TYR A 191 -18.40 -5.77 8.09
#